data_AF-A0A7J6RTC3-F1
#
_entry.id   AF-A0A7J6RTC3-F1
#
_cell.length_a   1.000
_cell.length_b   1.000
_cell.length_c   1.000
_cell.angle_alpha   90.00
_cell.angle_beta   90.00
_cell.angle_gamma   90.00
#
_symmetry.space_group_name_H-M   'P 1'
#
loop_
_entity.id
_entity.type
_entity.pdbx_description
1 polymer ?
#
loop_
_entity_poly.entity_id
_entity_poly.type
_entity_poly.pdbx_seq_one_letter_code
_entity_poly.pdbx_strand_id
1 'polypeptide(L)'
;MVIHFWDSTFSFLDGFFSETYAVQQELLTAAIKFFLKDTSKTNQDIVSKVLKACTDSSSNPDLRDRGYMYWRMLSMGDLEKCKKIVVAPLPRITDTSLLVESNLLEVLLGTIGQLSSIYFIAPDELIEGTKQYEEMEDYYEDQSSVEDRSQNIKAVKAAMASPRSYEERTTDLDSGSDSETEDEETPTTATPDLPIQRFMVRPEDQKGVNNSVNAVERLAICCTSLARSSSTGVSDAISGGNGHTGLKVAGGIGFVKGVLCMELLIGNSGGIPLTGFAIQCNKNAFGLAPKSTQIAGMPDTLQPGSSVSVRVPLEPNRLNSGSPPPNHPPLLLQTAIKTNVDIFYMNVPYTLYVVFEPKQMINADQFLSLWQRCGADRQTSRAATPSQPLNPEMVVARLRQANLFHVNTRGSRDG
;
A
#
# COMPACT_ATOMS: atom_id res chain seq x y z
N MET A 1 -22.67 -47.21 5.44
CA MET A 1 -22.69 -46.21 4.35
C MET A 1 -21.33 -45.53 4.14
N VAL A 2 -20.50 -45.28 5.17
CA VAL A 2 -19.18 -44.65 4.97
C VAL A 2 -18.25 -45.51 4.10
N ILE A 3 -18.09 -46.80 4.40
CA ILE A 3 -17.08 -47.70 3.78
C ILE A 3 -17.20 -47.80 2.24
N HIS A 4 -18.41 -47.91 1.68
CA HIS A 4 -18.60 -48.02 0.22
C HIS A 4 -18.14 -46.80 -0.58
N PHE A 5 -17.98 -45.63 0.05
CA PHE A 5 -17.45 -44.44 -0.63
C PHE A 5 -15.93 -44.55 -0.89
N TRP A 6 -15.22 -45.39 -0.14
CA TRP A 6 -13.74 -45.46 -0.13
C TRP A 6 -13.21 -46.10 -1.41
N ASP A 7 -13.71 -47.28 -1.77
CA ASP A 7 -13.34 -47.97 -3.03
C ASP A 7 -13.69 -47.11 -4.26
N SER A 8 -14.83 -46.41 -4.23
CA SER A 8 -15.21 -45.50 -5.31
C SER A 8 -14.20 -44.35 -5.46
N THR A 9 -13.86 -43.65 -4.38
CA THR A 9 -12.84 -42.58 -4.45
C THR A 9 -11.47 -43.09 -4.87
N PHE A 10 -11.08 -44.33 -4.50
CA PHE A 10 -9.82 -44.91 -4.95
C PHE A 10 -9.85 -45.16 -6.46
N SER A 11 -10.95 -45.71 -6.99
CA SER A 11 -11.14 -45.92 -8.43
C SER A 11 -11.12 -44.62 -9.25
N PHE A 12 -11.69 -43.53 -8.74
CA PHE A 12 -11.62 -42.21 -9.41
C PHE A 12 -10.21 -41.59 -9.42
N LEU A 13 -9.31 -41.99 -8.51
CA LEU A 13 -7.94 -41.50 -8.47
C LEU A 13 -6.97 -42.24 -9.40
N ASP A 14 -7.30 -43.47 -9.80
CA ASP A 14 -6.57 -44.15 -10.89
C ASP A 14 -6.96 -43.59 -12.28
N GLY A 15 -8.18 -43.04 -12.40
CA GLY A 15 -8.66 -42.29 -13.56
C GLY A 15 -8.39 -40.77 -13.52
N PHE A 16 -7.51 -40.28 -12.64
CA PHE A 16 -7.41 -38.84 -12.34
C PHE A 16 -7.22 -37.94 -13.59
N PHE A 17 -6.38 -38.33 -14.55
CA PHE A 17 -6.13 -37.54 -15.77
C PHE A 17 -7.18 -37.72 -16.87
N SER A 18 -8.05 -38.73 -16.81
CA SER A 18 -9.18 -38.88 -17.74
C SER A 18 -10.39 -38.01 -17.38
N GLU A 19 -10.43 -37.50 -16.13
CA GLU A 19 -11.48 -36.60 -15.66
C GLU A 19 -11.32 -35.15 -16.14
N THR A 20 -12.40 -34.38 -16.13
CA THR A 20 -12.35 -32.94 -16.47
C THR A 20 -11.58 -32.13 -15.41
N TYR A 21 -10.99 -30.99 -15.79
CA TYR A 21 -10.20 -30.16 -14.85
C TYR A 21 -10.98 -29.70 -13.61
N ALA A 22 -12.29 -29.46 -13.73
CA ALA A 22 -13.14 -29.14 -12.58
C ALA A 22 -13.24 -30.33 -11.60
N VAL A 23 -13.43 -31.54 -12.12
CA VAL A 23 -13.47 -32.77 -11.32
C VAL A 23 -12.10 -33.06 -10.70
N GLN A 24 -10.99 -32.89 -11.44
CA GLN A 24 -9.62 -33.03 -10.91
C GLN A 24 -9.37 -32.10 -9.71
N GLN A 25 -9.81 -30.84 -9.80
CA GLN A 25 -9.69 -29.86 -8.72
C GLN A 25 -10.52 -30.22 -7.47
N GLU A 26 -11.72 -30.78 -7.65
CA GLU A 26 -12.54 -31.26 -6.54
C GLU A 26 -12.02 -32.58 -5.95
N LEU A 27 -11.52 -33.52 -6.76
CA LEU A 27 -10.88 -34.76 -6.30
C LEU A 27 -9.63 -34.46 -5.45
N LEU A 28 -8.79 -33.52 -5.87
CA LEU A 28 -7.67 -33.01 -5.07
C LEU A 28 -8.16 -32.47 -3.72
N THR A 29 -9.16 -31.58 -3.75
CA THR A 29 -9.74 -30.96 -2.55
C THR A 29 -10.38 -32.00 -1.62
N ALA A 30 -11.05 -33.01 -2.17
CA ALA A 30 -11.67 -34.10 -1.43
C ALA A 30 -10.62 -35.00 -0.76
N ALA A 31 -9.57 -35.40 -1.47
CA ALA A 31 -8.48 -36.21 -0.91
C ALA A 31 -7.82 -35.53 0.30
N ILE A 32 -7.66 -34.20 0.26
CA ILE A 32 -7.07 -33.44 1.37
C ILE A 32 -8.07 -33.26 2.52
N LYS A 33 -9.34 -32.92 2.24
CA LYS A 33 -10.41 -32.90 3.25
C LYS A 33 -10.55 -34.25 3.97
N PHE A 34 -10.25 -35.34 3.28
CA PHE A 34 -10.27 -36.70 3.80
C PHE A 34 -9.10 -36.99 4.74
N PHE A 35 -7.86 -36.70 4.33
CA PHE A 35 -6.67 -36.80 5.18
C PHE A 35 -6.75 -35.92 6.44
N LEU A 36 -7.37 -34.73 6.34
CA LEU A 36 -7.64 -33.83 7.48
C LEU A 36 -8.75 -34.32 8.42
N LYS A 37 -9.55 -35.31 8.01
CA LYS A 37 -10.54 -36.00 8.86
C LYS A 37 -9.99 -37.28 9.48
N ASP A 38 -9.18 -38.03 8.75
CA ASP A 38 -8.52 -39.26 9.21
C ASP A 38 -7.09 -39.33 8.67
N THR A 39 -6.11 -39.19 9.57
CA THR A 39 -4.67 -39.17 9.28
C THR A 39 -4.06 -40.58 9.19
N SER A 40 -4.84 -41.55 8.70
CA SER A 40 -4.37 -42.90 8.41
C SER A 40 -3.25 -42.92 7.35
N LYS A 41 -2.32 -43.87 7.47
CA LYS A 41 -1.18 -44.03 6.54
C LYS A 41 -1.63 -44.21 5.09
N THR A 42 -2.70 -44.97 4.86
CA THR A 42 -3.29 -45.14 3.52
C THR A 42 -3.74 -43.80 2.92
N ASN A 43 -4.31 -42.91 3.74
CA ASN A 43 -4.77 -41.59 3.29
C ASN A 43 -3.59 -40.65 3.01
N GLN A 44 -2.50 -40.78 3.77
CA GLN A 44 -1.24 -40.07 3.53
C GLN A 44 -0.60 -40.49 2.19
N ASP A 45 -0.59 -41.79 1.88
CA ASP A 45 -0.07 -42.33 0.63
C ASP A 45 -0.92 -41.87 -0.57
N ILE A 46 -2.26 -41.87 -0.42
CA ILE A 46 -3.21 -41.34 -1.42
C ILE A 46 -2.95 -39.85 -1.69
N VAL A 47 -2.93 -39.00 -0.66
CA VAL A 47 -2.68 -37.56 -0.83
C VAL A 47 -1.30 -37.31 -1.44
N SER A 48 -0.29 -38.10 -1.07
CA SER A 48 1.06 -38.01 -1.67
C SER A 48 1.08 -38.39 -3.16
N LYS A 49 0.30 -39.40 -3.57
CA LYS A 49 0.13 -39.79 -5.00
C LYS A 49 -0.56 -38.69 -5.80
N VAL A 50 -1.67 -38.15 -5.28
CA VAL A 50 -2.47 -37.12 -5.96
C VAL A 50 -1.73 -35.78 -6.03
N LEU A 51 -1.05 -35.36 -4.96
CA LEU A 51 -0.26 -34.13 -4.96
C LEU A 51 0.88 -34.19 -5.99
N LYS A 52 1.63 -35.29 -6.07
CA LYS A 52 2.68 -35.49 -7.08
C LYS A 52 2.12 -35.47 -8.51
N ALA A 53 0.98 -36.13 -8.74
CA ALA A 53 0.29 -36.07 -10.04
C ALA A 53 -0.08 -34.62 -10.41
N CYS A 54 -0.58 -33.83 -9.46
CA CYS A 54 -0.91 -32.43 -9.66
C CYS A 54 0.32 -31.54 -9.90
N THR A 55 1.44 -31.75 -9.20
CA THR A 55 2.64 -30.89 -9.33
C THR A 55 3.48 -31.23 -10.55
N ASP A 56 3.66 -32.51 -10.84
CA ASP A 56 4.72 -32.99 -11.74
C ASP A 56 4.19 -33.30 -13.15
N SER A 57 2.89 -33.60 -13.29
CA SER A 57 2.30 -34.10 -14.55
C SER A 57 1.09 -33.30 -15.05
N SER A 58 0.54 -32.36 -14.28
CA SER A 58 -0.60 -31.55 -14.75
C SER A 58 -0.16 -30.43 -15.70
N SER A 59 -0.86 -30.29 -16.83
CA SER A 59 -0.68 -29.16 -17.76
C SER A 59 -1.42 -27.89 -17.32
N ASN A 60 -2.50 -28.03 -16.53
CA ASN A 60 -3.34 -26.93 -16.07
C ASN A 60 -2.67 -26.15 -14.91
N PRO A 61 -2.45 -24.82 -15.03
CA PRO A 61 -1.78 -24.03 -14.01
C PRO A 61 -2.57 -23.92 -12.71
N ASP A 62 -3.91 -23.86 -12.77
CA ASP A 62 -4.77 -23.68 -11.60
C ASP A 62 -4.76 -24.94 -10.70
N LEU A 63 -4.76 -26.12 -11.33
CA LEU A 63 -4.65 -27.40 -10.62
C LEU A 63 -3.27 -27.53 -9.94
N ARG A 64 -2.22 -27.10 -10.63
CA ARG A 64 -0.84 -27.14 -10.12
C ARG A 64 -0.64 -26.17 -8.94
N ASP A 65 -1.14 -24.95 -9.05
CA ASP A 65 -1.04 -23.94 -7.99
C ASP A 65 -1.84 -24.36 -6.75
N ARG A 66 -3.09 -24.83 -6.93
CA ARG A 66 -3.89 -25.40 -5.84
C ARG A 66 -3.19 -26.61 -5.18
N GLY A 67 -2.55 -27.47 -5.98
CA GLY A 67 -1.69 -28.55 -5.49
C GLY A 67 -0.55 -28.05 -4.60
N TYR A 68 0.20 -27.03 -5.03
CA TYR A 68 1.28 -26.45 -4.23
C TYR A 68 0.79 -25.70 -2.98
N MET A 69 -0.36 -25.01 -3.03
CA MET A 69 -0.96 -24.39 -1.84
C MET A 69 -1.23 -25.44 -0.76
N TYR A 70 -1.89 -26.53 -1.13
CA TYR A 70 -2.20 -27.62 -0.21
C TYR A 70 -0.95 -28.37 0.27
N TRP A 71 0.02 -28.61 -0.61
CA TRP A 71 1.31 -29.22 -0.23
C TRP A 71 2.01 -28.39 0.84
N ARG A 72 2.13 -27.07 0.63
CA ARG A 72 2.74 -26.15 1.60
C ARG A 72 1.99 -26.13 2.92
N MET A 73 0.65 -26.06 2.86
CA MET A 73 -0.23 -26.07 4.03
C MET A 73 0.00 -27.32 4.88
N LEU A 74 -0.03 -28.52 4.29
CA LEU A 74 0.24 -29.77 5.00
C LEU A 74 1.70 -29.88 5.50
N SER A 75 2.66 -29.27 4.80
CA SER A 75 4.09 -29.32 5.15
C SER A 75 4.50 -28.34 6.25
N MET A 76 3.65 -27.37 6.61
CA MET A 76 3.93 -26.41 7.71
C MET A 76 3.65 -26.99 9.11
N GLY A 77 3.18 -28.24 9.21
CA GLY A 77 3.14 -29.01 10.46
C GLY A 77 1.96 -28.75 11.40
N ASP A 78 1.09 -27.78 11.11
CA ASP A 78 -0.10 -27.47 11.94
C ASP A 78 -1.40 -27.98 11.30
N LEU A 79 -1.70 -29.25 11.53
CA LEU A 79 -2.85 -29.95 10.93
C LEU A 79 -4.19 -29.33 11.35
N GLU A 80 -4.30 -28.79 12.56
CA GLU A 80 -5.53 -28.21 13.10
C GLU A 80 -5.86 -26.85 12.44
N LYS A 81 -4.85 -26.01 12.16
CA LYS A 81 -5.04 -24.82 11.32
C LYS A 81 -5.46 -25.20 9.90
N CYS A 82 -4.84 -26.21 9.30
CA CYS A 82 -5.21 -26.69 7.96
C CYS A 82 -6.67 -27.13 7.91
N LYS A 83 -7.11 -27.90 8.92
CA LYS A 83 -8.48 -28.39 9.08
C LYS A 83 -9.48 -27.26 9.25
N LYS A 84 -9.16 -26.23 10.04
CA LYS A 84 -10.00 -25.04 10.20
C LYS A 84 -10.22 -24.26 8.90
N ILE A 85 -9.22 -24.23 8.01
CA ILE A 85 -9.29 -23.55 6.70
C ILE A 85 -10.03 -24.41 5.67
N VAL A 86 -9.59 -25.66 5.47
CA VAL A 86 -10.04 -26.53 4.37
C VAL A 86 -11.37 -27.24 4.66
N VAL A 87 -11.70 -27.45 5.93
CA VAL A 87 -12.95 -28.07 6.40
C VAL A 87 -13.83 -27.03 7.12
N ALA A 88 -13.65 -25.74 6.81
CA ALA A 88 -14.50 -24.67 7.31
C ALA A 88 -15.98 -24.93 6.96
N PRO A 89 -16.94 -24.68 7.88
CA PRO A 89 -18.35 -24.70 7.53
C PRO A 89 -18.63 -23.61 6.49
N LEU A 90 -19.26 -23.98 5.38
CA LEU A 90 -19.71 -23.03 4.36
C LEU A 90 -20.63 -21.98 5.02
N PRO A 91 -20.44 -20.67 4.75
CA PRO A 91 -21.32 -19.65 5.30
C PRO A 91 -22.75 -19.90 4.81
N ARG A 92 -23.73 -19.76 5.71
CA ARG A 92 -25.13 -19.90 5.35
C ARG A 92 -25.54 -18.73 4.47
N ILE A 93 -25.70 -18.99 3.18
CA ILE A 93 -26.31 -18.04 2.24
C ILE A 93 -27.73 -17.78 2.78
N THR A 94 -27.94 -16.55 3.23
CA THR A 94 -29.21 -16.08 3.79
C THR A 94 -29.69 -14.95 2.91
N ASP A 95 -30.95 -14.98 2.50
CA ASP A 95 -31.51 -13.95 1.63
C ASP A 95 -31.69 -12.64 2.41
N THR A 96 -30.90 -11.62 2.07
CA THR A 96 -30.94 -10.28 2.69
C THR A 96 -32.01 -9.38 2.09
N SER A 97 -32.68 -9.79 1.01
CA SER A 97 -33.61 -8.95 0.22
C SER A 97 -34.88 -8.52 0.98
N LEU A 98 -35.12 -9.05 2.18
CA LEU A 98 -36.31 -8.82 3.00
C LEU A 98 -35.99 -8.26 4.41
N LEU A 99 -34.75 -7.85 4.67
CA LEU A 99 -34.29 -7.34 5.97
C LEU A 99 -34.06 -5.82 5.98
N VAL A 100 -34.89 -5.07 5.26
CA VAL A 100 -34.93 -3.59 5.35
C VAL A 100 -36.05 -3.20 6.31
N GLU A 101 -35.72 -2.48 7.38
CA GLU A 101 -36.70 -1.97 8.34
C GLU A 101 -37.69 -1.01 7.66
N SER A 102 -38.99 -1.10 7.97
CA SER A 102 -40.04 -0.35 7.26
C SER A 102 -39.79 1.18 7.24
N ASN A 103 -39.27 1.73 8.34
CA ASN A 103 -38.95 3.15 8.47
C ASN A 103 -37.82 3.57 7.51
N LEU A 104 -36.80 2.71 7.37
CA LEU A 104 -35.70 2.93 6.42
C LEU A 104 -36.20 2.73 4.98
N LEU A 105 -37.08 1.76 4.75
CA LEU A 105 -37.65 1.49 3.43
C LEU A 105 -38.40 2.71 2.86
N GLU A 106 -39.17 3.43 3.68
CA GLU A 106 -39.85 4.68 3.24
C GLU A 106 -38.84 5.78 2.83
N VAL A 107 -37.77 5.97 3.61
CA VAL A 107 -36.70 6.94 3.30
C VAL A 107 -35.92 6.55 2.04
N LEU A 108 -35.67 5.26 1.84
CA LEU A 108 -35.02 4.74 0.63
C LEU A 108 -35.94 4.84 -0.60
N LEU A 109 -37.26 4.67 -0.43
CA LEU A 109 -38.25 4.88 -1.48
C LEU A 109 -38.28 6.34 -1.95
N GLY A 110 -38.12 7.29 -1.03
CA GLY A 110 -37.95 8.71 -1.34
C GLY A 110 -36.62 9.07 -2.01
N THR A 111 -35.61 8.19 -1.94
CA THR A 111 -34.27 8.41 -2.50
C THR A 111 -33.88 7.41 -3.59
N ILE A 112 -34.87 6.82 -4.28
CA ILE A 112 -34.66 5.93 -5.44
C ILE A 112 -33.78 6.62 -6.49
N GLY A 113 -32.74 5.92 -6.93
CA GLY A 113 -31.74 6.44 -7.88
C GLY A 113 -30.56 7.17 -7.22
N GLN A 114 -30.60 7.40 -5.90
CA GLN A 114 -29.44 7.87 -5.13
C GLN A 114 -28.65 6.70 -4.52
N LEU A 115 -27.43 7.02 -4.05
CA LEU A 115 -26.49 6.03 -3.54
C LEU A 115 -26.96 5.33 -2.25
N SER A 116 -27.79 6.00 -1.44
CA SER A 116 -28.50 5.44 -0.27
C SER A 116 -29.32 4.19 -0.63
N SER A 117 -30.12 4.28 -1.70
CA SER A 117 -30.98 3.20 -2.20
C SER A 117 -30.20 1.99 -2.74
N ILE A 118 -28.91 2.15 -3.07
CA ILE A 118 -28.06 1.04 -3.55
C ILE A 118 -27.41 0.30 -2.38
N TYR A 119 -27.01 1.03 -1.32
CA TYR A 119 -26.38 0.43 -0.14
C TYR A 119 -27.36 0.02 0.96
N PHE A 120 -28.64 0.38 0.85
CA PHE A 120 -29.66 0.19 1.89
C PHE A 120 -29.29 0.87 3.22
N ILE A 121 -28.79 2.10 3.13
CA ILE A 121 -28.34 2.94 4.26
C ILE A 121 -29.01 4.30 4.16
N ALA A 122 -29.41 4.90 5.29
CA ALA A 122 -30.03 6.22 5.32
C ALA A 122 -29.10 7.30 4.73
N PRO A 123 -29.61 8.32 4.01
CA PRO A 123 -28.78 9.39 3.44
C PRO A 123 -27.87 10.08 4.46
N ASP A 124 -28.37 10.30 5.68
CA ASP A 124 -27.64 10.93 6.79
C ASP A 124 -26.47 10.09 7.31
N GLU A 125 -26.62 8.76 7.31
CA GLU A 125 -25.60 7.80 7.77
C GLU A 125 -24.54 7.54 6.69
N LEU A 126 -24.91 7.69 5.42
CA LEU A 126 -23.99 7.60 4.29
C LEU A 126 -22.97 8.77 4.26
N ILE A 127 -23.29 9.90 4.89
CA ILE A 127 -22.46 11.12 4.91
C ILE A 127 -22.31 11.66 6.35
N GLU A 128 -21.56 10.95 7.20
CA GLU A 128 -21.14 11.48 8.49
C GLU A 128 -20.31 12.78 8.31
N GLY A 129 -20.93 13.94 8.59
CA GLY A 129 -20.20 15.22 8.67
C GLY A 129 -20.99 16.51 8.45
N THR A 130 -22.22 16.48 7.94
CA THR A 130 -22.97 17.73 7.58
C THR A 130 -24.30 17.89 8.30
N LYS A 131 -24.28 17.97 9.63
CA LYS A 131 -25.33 18.67 10.39
C LYS A 131 -25.01 20.17 10.45
N GLN A 132 -25.37 20.90 9.39
CA GLN A 132 -25.80 22.32 9.40
C GLN A 132 -25.84 22.87 7.97
N TYR A 133 -27.03 22.82 7.37
CA TYR A 133 -27.59 23.94 6.60
C TYR A 133 -29.08 23.95 6.95
N GLU A 134 -29.50 24.91 7.78
CA GLU A 134 -30.92 25.23 7.90
C GLU A 134 -31.33 25.94 6.61
N GLU A 135 -32.38 25.46 5.94
CA GLU A 135 -32.93 26.13 4.76
C GLU A 135 -33.46 27.51 5.16
N MET A 136 -32.90 28.55 4.56
CA MET A 136 -33.45 29.89 4.64
C MET A 136 -34.59 29.99 3.64
N GLU A 137 -35.82 30.10 4.12
CA GLU A 137 -37.01 30.22 3.26
C GLU A 137 -36.93 31.48 2.37
N ASP A 138 -37.03 31.29 1.05
CA ASP A 138 -37.11 32.37 0.07
C ASP A 138 -38.47 33.11 0.18
N TYR A 139 -38.50 34.23 0.91
CA TYR A 139 -39.66 35.12 0.93
C TYR A 139 -39.58 36.16 -0.20
N TYR A 140 -40.47 36.05 -1.19
CA TYR A 140 -40.65 37.06 -2.22
C TYR A 140 -41.49 38.23 -1.67
N GLU A 141 -40.92 39.43 -1.60
CA GLU A 141 -41.69 40.66 -1.58
C GLU A 141 -41.17 41.68 -2.61
N ASP A 142 -42.11 42.40 -3.21
CA ASP A 142 -41.95 43.18 -4.45
C ASP A 142 -41.82 44.69 -4.15
N GLN A 143 -41.38 45.44 -5.17
CA GLN A 143 -41.52 46.90 -5.35
C GLN A 143 -40.48 47.86 -4.76
N SER A 144 -39.74 48.45 -5.71
CA SER A 144 -39.42 49.88 -5.81
C SER A 144 -38.69 50.59 -4.66
N SER A 145 -37.39 50.80 -4.83
CA SER A 145 -36.84 52.14 -5.12
C SER A 145 -35.33 52.11 -5.36
N VAL A 146 -34.88 52.70 -6.46
CA VAL A 146 -33.46 52.90 -6.76
C VAL A 146 -33.10 54.30 -6.30
N GLU A 147 -32.29 54.46 -5.24
CA GLU A 147 -31.45 55.67 -5.10
C GLU A 147 -30.32 55.61 -4.05
N ASP A 148 -30.44 54.90 -2.92
CA ASP A 148 -29.55 55.17 -1.76
C ASP A 148 -28.16 54.48 -1.74
N ARG A 149 -27.81 53.67 -2.74
CA ARG A 149 -26.53 52.91 -2.74
C ARG A 149 -25.29 53.77 -3.09
N SER A 150 -25.47 55.04 -3.44
CA SER A 150 -24.40 55.97 -3.85
C SER A 150 -23.60 56.57 -2.68
N GLN A 151 -24.18 56.63 -1.47
CA GLN A 151 -23.55 57.31 -0.33
C GLN A 151 -22.47 56.44 0.34
N ASN A 152 -22.74 55.14 0.53
CA ASN A 152 -21.86 54.25 1.28
C ASN A 152 -20.52 53.95 0.57
N ILE A 153 -20.47 54.04 -0.76
CA ILE A 153 -19.23 53.83 -1.55
C ILE A 153 -18.28 55.04 -1.44
N LYS A 154 -18.80 56.26 -1.20
CA LYS A 154 -17.97 57.46 -1.03
C LYS A 154 -17.28 57.50 0.33
N ALA A 155 -17.94 57.03 1.40
CA ALA A 155 -17.38 57.00 2.75
C ALA A 155 -16.14 56.09 2.86
N VAL A 156 -16.22 54.87 2.32
CA VAL A 156 -15.11 53.89 2.37
C VAL A 156 -13.90 54.38 1.56
N LYS A 157 -14.12 55.08 0.44
CA LYS A 157 -13.04 55.60 -0.41
C LYS A 157 -12.31 56.82 0.18
N ALA A 158 -12.94 57.55 1.11
CA ALA A 158 -12.31 58.65 1.85
C ALA A 158 -11.39 58.14 2.98
N ALA A 159 -11.72 57.00 3.60
CA ALA A 159 -10.94 56.43 4.71
C ALA A 159 -9.56 55.88 4.31
N MET A 160 -9.34 55.57 3.03
CA MET A 160 -8.06 55.06 2.51
C MET A 160 -7.09 56.15 2.02
N ALA A 161 -7.42 57.44 2.18
CA ALA A 161 -6.65 58.56 1.64
C ALA A 161 -6.18 59.55 2.73
N SER A 162 -5.31 59.10 3.64
CA SER A 162 -4.54 60.02 4.51
C SER A 162 -3.19 59.40 4.94
N PRO A 163 -2.05 60.01 4.56
CA PRO A 163 -0.73 59.55 4.97
C PRO A 163 -0.25 60.29 6.23
N ARG A 164 0.47 59.60 7.13
CA ARG A 164 1.37 60.25 8.10
C ARG A 164 2.72 59.56 8.21
N SER A 165 3.72 60.41 8.41
CA SER A 165 5.15 60.20 8.24
C SER A 165 5.85 59.63 9.47
N TYR A 166 7.04 59.08 9.23
CA TYR A 166 8.10 58.85 10.22
C TYR A 166 8.65 60.17 10.79
N GLU A 167 9.24 60.10 11.98
CA GLU A 167 10.53 60.76 12.25
C GLU A 167 11.33 60.02 13.34
N GLU A 168 12.64 60.29 13.39
CA GLU A 168 13.72 59.57 14.10
C GLU A 168 14.21 60.45 15.29
N ARG A 169 14.82 59.99 16.39
CA ARG A 169 16.27 59.64 16.54
C ARG A 169 16.74 59.84 18.01
N THR A 170 17.96 59.32 18.33
CA THR A 170 18.94 59.64 19.42
C THR A 170 18.73 59.03 20.83
N THR A 171 19.73 58.51 21.57
CA THR A 171 21.14 58.02 21.30
C THR A 171 21.70 57.26 22.56
N ASP A 172 22.99 56.88 22.54
CA ASP A 172 23.93 56.74 23.70
C ASP A 172 23.92 55.41 24.51
N LEU A 173 25.05 54.86 25.04
CA LEU A 173 26.51 55.09 24.83
C LEU A 173 27.35 53.86 25.33
N ASP A 174 28.70 53.91 25.17
CA ASP A 174 29.78 53.03 25.74
C ASP A 174 29.83 51.54 25.30
N SER A 175 30.89 50.97 24.68
CA SER A 175 32.37 50.88 24.92
C SER A 175 32.76 49.71 25.87
N GLY A 176 33.82 48.90 25.67
CA GLY A 176 34.91 48.91 24.68
C GLY A 176 35.52 47.51 24.42
N SER A 177 36.81 47.44 24.04
CA SER A 177 37.50 46.26 23.48
C SER A 177 38.39 45.48 24.46
N ASP A 178 38.77 44.23 24.11
CA ASP A 178 40.17 43.79 23.89
C ASP A 178 40.31 42.24 23.83
N SER A 179 41.52 41.77 23.51
CA SER A 179 41.85 40.43 22.99
C SER A 179 42.90 39.66 23.82
N GLU A 180 43.29 38.48 23.30
CA GLU A 180 44.48 37.66 23.61
C GLU A 180 44.32 36.44 24.55
N THR A 181 45.39 35.64 24.61
CA THR A 181 45.40 34.16 24.58
C THR A 181 46.27 33.53 25.70
N GLU A 182 46.60 32.23 25.58
CA GLU A 182 47.54 31.42 26.40
C GLU A 182 46.93 30.83 27.70
N ASP A 183 47.17 29.58 28.13
CA ASP A 183 47.98 28.49 27.52
C ASP A 183 47.57 27.06 27.97
N GLU A 184 48.28 26.03 27.47
CA GLU A 184 48.02 24.58 27.62
C GLU A 184 48.16 23.98 29.05
N GLU A 185 47.47 22.85 29.32
CA GLU A 185 48.12 21.52 29.41
C GLU A 185 47.10 20.35 29.44
N THR A 186 47.50 19.19 28.91
CA THR A 186 46.70 17.95 28.88
C THR A 186 47.18 16.93 29.92
N PRO A 187 46.39 15.88 30.25
CA PRO A 187 46.67 14.62 29.56
C PRO A 187 45.45 13.72 29.26
N THR A 188 45.41 13.26 28.00
CA THR A 188 45.12 11.89 27.55
C THR A 188 44.27 10.95 28.42
N THR A 189 43.09 10.58 27.92
CA THR A 189 42.69 9.15 27.78
C THR A 189 41.73 9.03 26.61
N ALA A 190 42.11 8.26 25.59
CA ALA A 190 41.27 8.03 24.41
C ALA A 190 40.31 6.85 24.62
N THR A 191 39.05 7.03 24.22
CA THR A 191 38.18 5.95 23.72
C THR A 191 37.44 6.43 22.47
N PRO A 192 37.25 5.58 21.45
CA PRO A 192 36.92 6.04 20.11
C PRO A 192 35.43 6.26 19.89
N ASP A 193 35.10 7.27 19.08
CA ASP A 193 33.85 7.32 18.33
C ASP A 193 33.70 6.02 17.51
N LEU A 194 32.70 5.22 17.85
CA LEU A 194 32.33 4.06 17.04
C LEU A 194 31.39 4.51 15.91
N PRO A 195 31.80 4.42 14.63
CA PRO A 195 30.89 4.71 13.54
C PRO A 195 29.72 3.72 13.58
N ILE A 196 28.50 4.23 13.39
CA ILE A 196 27.28 3.40 13.34
C ILE A 196 27.48 2.32 12.27
N GLN A 197 27.69 1.09 12.73
CA GLN A 197 28.02 -0.02 11.84
C GLN A 197 26.90 -0.27 10.85
N ARG A 198 27.29 -0.60 9.62
CA ARG A 198 26.38 -0.96 8.52
C ARG A 198 25.74 -2.32 8.83
N PHE A 199 24.56 -2.35 9.43
CA PHE A 199 23.86 -3.58 9.86
C PHE A 199 23.29 -4.43 8.70
N MET A 200 23.83 -4.30 7.48
CA MET A 200 23.53 -5.18 6.34
C MET A 200 24.86 -5.79 5.91
N VAL A 201 24.99 -7.11 5.74
CA VAL A 201 24.09 -7.98 4.97
C VAL A 201 24.01 -9.39 5.57
N ARG A 202 23.00 -10.18 5.20
CA ARG A 202 23.19 -11.61 4.86
C ARG A 202 22.42 -11.99 3.58
N PRO A 203 23.11 -12.27 2.46
CA PRO A 203 22.64 -13.19 1.44
C PRO A 203 22.94 -14.63 1.87
N GLU A 204 22.33 -15.61 1.20
CA GLU A 204 22.60 -17.06 1.37
C GLU A 204 22.19 -17.68 2.72
N ASP A 205 20.89 -17.60 3.04
CA ASP A 205 20.11 -18.78 3.49
C ASP A 205 18.60 -18.47 3.58
N GLN A 206 17.98 -18.13 2.44
CA GLN A 206 16.52 -18.05 2.36
C GLN A 206 16.00 -18.79 1.11
N LYS A 207 15.76 -20.09 1.28
CA LYS A 207 14.64 -20.73 0.56
C LYS A 207 13.39 -19.90 0.85
N GLY A 208 12.71 -19.47 -0.21
CA GLY A 208 11.76 -18.34 -0.16
C GLY A 208 10.83 -18.33 1.05
N VAL A 209 11.10 -17.41 1.98
CA VAL A 209 10.13 -16.99 3.00
C VAL A 209 9.02 -16.25 2.27
N ASN A 210 8.01 -17.00 1.83
CA ASN A 210 6.85 -16.47 1.15
C ASN A 210 5.99 -15.69 2.16
N ASN A 211 6.32 -14.41 2.38
CA ASN A 211 5.34 -13.41 2.80
C ASN A 211 4.35 -13.15 1.65
N SER A 212 3.62 -14.19 1.27
CA SER A 212 2.51 -14.16 0.32
C SER A 212 1.23 -13.67 1.03
N VAL A 213 1.33 -12.52 1.71
CA VAL A 213 0.17 -11.73 2.13
C VAL A 213 -0.26 -10.88 0.94
N ASN A 214 -1.07 -11.47 0.06
CA ASN A 214 -1.90 -10.84 -0.97
C ASN A 214 -1.30 -9.60 -1.67
N ALA A 215 -0.03 -9.68 -2.10
CA ALA A 215 0.66 -8.55 -2.76
C ALA A 215 0.07 -8.20 -4.14
N VAL A 216 -0.75 -9.07 -4.73
CA VAL A 216 -1.45 -8.85 -6.01
C VAL A 216 -2.76 -8.07 -5.82
N GLU A 217 -3.42 -8.19 -4.67
CA GLU A 217 -4.65 -7.45 -4.32
C GLU A 217 -4.37 -6.04 -3.78
N ARG A 218 -3.14 -5.75 -3.36
CA ARG A 218 -2.70 -4.43 -2.88
C ARG A 218 -1.96 -3.61 -3.94
N LEU A 219 -2.31 -3.78 -5.22
CA LEU A 219 -1.77 -2.93 -6.28
C LEU A 219 -2.29 -1.48 -6.12
N ALA A 220 -1.41 -0.60 -5.68
CA ALA A 220 -1.57 0.86 -5.67
C ALA A 220 -2.78 1.42 -4.89
N ILE A 221 -2.68 1.42 -3.56
CA ILE A 221 -3.16 2.58 -2.81
C ILE A 221 -2.24 3.75 -3.18
N CYS A 222 -2.60 4.44 -4.27
CA CYS A 222 -1.97 5.70 -4.66
C CYS A 222 -2.17 6.74 -3.54
N CYS A 223 -1.21 7.65 -3.37
CA CYS A 223 -1.20 8.66 -2.31
C CYS A 223 -2.27 9.74 -2.49
N THR A 224 -3.54 9.37 -2.30
CA THR A 224 -4.69 10.25 -2.04
C THR A 224 -5.66 9.65 -0.99
N SER A 225 -5.55 8.36 -0.64
CA SER A 225 -6.60 7.64 0.11
C SER A 225 -6.18 7.02 1.46
N LEU A 226 -5.03 7.38 2.05
CA LEU A 226 -4.72 6.93 3.42
C LEU A 226 -5.59 7.60 4.51
N ALA A 227 -6.57 8.41 4.10
CA ALA A 227 -7.59 9.01 4.96
C ALA A 227 -8.98 8.35 4.84
N ARG A 228 -9.20 7.43 3.88
CA ARG A 228 -10.51 6.75 3.68
C ARG A 228 -10.37 5.29 3.24
N SER A 229 -9.94 4.45 4.18
CA SER A 229 -10.41 3.07 4.28
C SER A 229 -10.23 2.56 5.70
N SER A 230 -11.33 2.57 6.46
CA SER A 230 -11.47 1.66 7.60
C SER A 230 -11.17 0.23 7.13
N SER A 231 -10.40 -0.51 7.93
CA SER A 231 -9.90 -1.87 7.66
C SER A 231 -8.84 -2.09 6.55
N THR A 232 -7.87 -1.18 6.34
CA THR A 232 -6.55 -1.66 5.87
C THR A 232 -5.87 -2.48 6.95
N GLY A 233 -5.96 -3.81 6.85
CA GLY A 233 -5.36 -4.73 7.79
C GLY A 233 -3.86 -4.48 8.00
N VAL A 234 -3.51 -4.08 9.22
CA VAL A 234 -2.16 -4.04 9.77
C VAL A 234 -1.56 -5.45 9.64
N SER A 235 -0.29 -5.55 9.28
CA SER A 235 0.39 -6.85 9.20
C SER A 235 0.34 -7.59 10.54
N ASP A 236 0.40 -8.92 10.50
CA ASP A 236 0.81 -9.68 11.68
C ASP A 236 2.19 -9.25 12.16
N ALA A 237 2.50 -9.55 13.43
CA ALA A 237 3.76 -9.15 14.04
C ALA A 237 4.93 -9.78 13.28
N ILE A 238 5.84 -8.94 12.78
CA ILE A 238 7.03 -9.41 12.07
C ILE A 238 8.09 -9.89 13.08
N SER A 239 8.77 -10.97 12.70
CA SER A 239 9.94 -11.48 13.43
C SER A 239 11.18 -10.68 13.07
N GLY A 240 11.95 -10.29 14.08
CA GLY A 240 13.26 -9.66 13.93
C GLY A 240 14.37 -10.67 13.64
N GLY A 241 15.57 -10.16 13.36
CA GLY A 241 16.75 -10.95 13.00
C GLY A 241 17.21 -11.95 14.07
N ASN A 242 16.88 -11.71 15.34
CA ASN A 242 17.15 -12.63 16.46
C ASN A 242 15.92 -13.44 16.88
N GLY A 243 14.83 -13.39 16.11
CA GLY A 243 13.60 -14.14 16.35
C GLY A 243 12.60 -13.48 17.30
N HIS A 244 12.87 -12.27 17.79
CA HIS A 244 11.90 -11.54 18.61
C HIS A 244 10.71 -11.08 17.76
N THR A 245 9.51 -11.10 18.33
CA THR A 245 8.27 -10.64 17.68
C THR A 245 7.63 -9.51 18.48
N GLY A 246 6.77 -8.72 17.83
CA GLY A 246 5.99 -7.67 18.50
C GLY A 246 5.95 -6.34 17.75
N LEU A 247 6.83 -6.12 16.78
CA LEU A 247 6.68 -5.00 15.85
C LEU A 247 5.63 -5.38 14.78
N LYS A 248 4.67 -4.49 14.52
CA LYS A 248 3.77 -4.55 13.36
C LYS A 248 4.07 -3.38 12.45
N VAL A 249 4.26 -3.60 11.16
CA VAL A 249 4.56 -2.52 10.21
C VAL A 249 3.83 -2.72 8.89
N ALA A 250 2.95 -1.78 8.56
CA ALA A 250 2.42 -1.62 7.21
C ALA A 250 3.07 -0.40 6.56
N GLY A 251 3.26 -0.41 5.24
CA GLY A 251 3.85 0.73 4.55
C GLY A 251 3.72 0.71 3.04
N GLY A 252 3.88 1.88 2.44
CA GLY A 252 3.89 2.10 1.00
C GLY A 252 4.78 3.28 0.63
N ILE A 253 5.14 3.39 -0.66
CA ILE A 253 5.97 4.49 -1.17
C ILE A 253 5.19 5.27 -2.24
N GLY A 254 5.23 6.59 -2.14
CA GLY A 254 4.64 7.49 -3.14
C GLY A 254 4.98 8.95 -2.87
N PHE A 255 4.29 9.85 -3.57
CA PHE A 255 4.52 11.29 -3.43
C PHE A 255 3.52 11.93 -2.48
N VAL A 256 4.02 12.64 -1.47
CA VAL A 256 3.22 13.45 -0.54
C VAL A 256 3.63 14.91 -0.71
N LYS A 257 2.70 15.75 -1.18
CA LYS A 257 2.96 17.17 -1.52
C LYS A 257 4.20 17.36 -2.44
N GLY A 258 4.38 16.46 -3.40
CA GLY A 258 5.52 16.46 -4.34
C GLY A 258 6.82 15.87 -3.79
N VAL A 259 6.90 15.55 -2.49
CA VAL A 259 8.07 14.89 -1.89
C VAL A 259 7.89 13.37 -1.94
N LEU A 260 8.91 12.66 -2.44
CA LEU A 260 8.95 11.20 -2.41
C LEU A 260 9.13 10.71 -0.97
N CYS A 261 8.16 9.94 -0.47
CA CYS A 261 8.12 9.45 0.90
C CYS A 261 7.75 7.97 0.97
N MET A 262 8.31 7.27 1.95
CA MET A 262 7.78 6.03 2.49
C MET A 262 6.85 6.39 3.66
N GLU A 263 5.57 6.04 3.55
CA GLU A 263 4.59 6.21 4.62
C GLU A 263 4.46 4.88 5.36
N LEU A 264 4.62 4.90 6.69
CA LEU A 264 4.67 3.73 7.55
C LEU A 264 3.65 3.87 8.68
N LEU A 265 2.92 2.78 8.97
CA LEU A 265 2.14 2.59 10.18
C LEU A 265 2.87 1.56 11.03
N ILE A 266 3.44 2.01 12.15
CA ILE A 266 4.25 1.20 13.07
C ILE A 266 3.45 0.97 14.36
N GLY A 267 3.25 -0.29 14.73
CA GLY A 267 2.56 -0.70 15.95
C GLY A 267 3.41 -1.58 16.84
N ASN A 268 3.21 -1.47 18.16
CA ASN A 268 3.79 -2.37 19.14
C ASN A 268 2.72 -3.33 19.65
N SER A 269 2.79 -4.61 19.26
CA SER A 269 2.00 -5.71 19.83
C SER A 269 2.82 -6.65 20.72
N GLY A 270 4.05 -6.25 21.10
CA GLY A 270 4.85 -6.93 22.11
C GLY A 270 4.50 -6.46 23.53
N GLY A 271 5.01 -7.18 24.54
CA GLY A 271 4.80 -6.85 25.95
C GLY A 271 5.77 -5.81 26.53
N ILE A 272 6.70 -5.29 25.74
CA ILE A 272 7.79 -4.39 26.18
C ILE A 272 7.71 -3.09 25.35
N PRO A 273 7.94 -1.89 25.94
CA PRO A 273 8.03 -0.65 25.19
C PRO A 273 9.19 -0.68 24.18
N LEU A 274 8.91 -0.26 22.95
CA LEU A 274 9.89 -0.21 21.87
C LEU A 274 10.50 1.19 21.80
N THR A 275 11.83 1.27 21.69
CA THR A 275 12.62 2.51 21.66
C THR A 275 13.76 2.39 20.64
N GLY A 276 14.53 3.46 20.43
CA GLY A 276 15.75 3.41 19.62
C GLY A 276 15.50 3.15 18.12
N PHE A 277 14.41 3.69 17.59
CA PHE A 277 13.98 3.48 16.21
C PHE A 277 14.95 4.07 15.18
N ALA A 278 15.44 3.24 14.27
CA ALA A 278 16.22 3.69 13.11
C ALA A 278 15.84 2.90 11.86
N ILE A 279 15.90 3.54 10.69
CA ILE A 279 15.53 2.94 9.39
C ILE A 279 16.72 2.89 8.42
N GLN A 280 16.81 1.79 7.66
CA GLN A 280 17.82 1.61 6.62
C GLN A 280 17.26 0.79 5.45
N CYS A 281 17.66 1.11 4.21
CA CYS A 281 17.25 0.36 3.02
C CYS A 281 18.43 -0.37 2.38
N ASN A 282 18.17 -1.55 1.80
CA ASN A 282 19.14 -2.27 0.98
C ASN A 282 19.40 -1.57 -0.35
N LYS A 283 20.55 -1.88 -0.95
CA LYS A 283 20.85 -1.48 -2.32
C LYS A 283 19.75 -1.98 -3.25
N ASN A 284 19.29 -1.12 -4.14
CA ASN A 284 18.15 -1.39 -5.03
C ASN A 284 18.34 -0.75 -6.41
N ALA A 285 17.55 -1.17 -7.39
CA ALA A 285 17.75 -0.84 -8.80
C ALA A 285 17.67 0.67 -9.13
N PHE A 286 16.95 1.46 -8.33
CA PHE A 286 16.75 2.90 -8.52
C PHE A 286 17.43 3.75 -7.43
N GLY A 287 18.25 3.11 -6.60
CA GLY A 287 19.04 3.75 -5.56
C GLY A 287 18.25 4.46 -4.47
N LEU A 288 16.99 4.08 -4.22
CA LEU A 288 16.15 4.68 -3.19
C LEU A 288 16.78 4.52 -1.79
N ALA A 289 16.92 5.63 -1.07
CA ALA A 289 17.45 5.65 0.29
C ALA A 289 16.68 6.65 1.19
N PRO A 290 16.51 6.39 2.49
CA PRO A 290 16.04 7.39 3.45
C PRO A 290 16.96 8.62 3.49
N LYS A 291 16.39 9.82 3.63
CA LYS A 291 17.18 11.06 3.86
C LYS A 291 17.94 11.07 5.19
N SER A 292 17.44 10.34 6.17
CA SER A 292 18.04 10.17 7.48
C SER A 292 17.80 8.75 7.97
N THR A 293 18.70 8.24 8.80
CA THR A 293 18.48 6.99 9.56
C THR A 293 17.48 7.18 10.70
N GLN A 294 17.28 8.41 11.16
CA GLN A 294 16.27 8.75 12.17
C GLN A 294 14.90 8.95 11.50
N ILE A 295 13.87 8.38 12.11
CA ILE A 295 12.49 8.43 11.61
C ILE A 295 11.82 9.70 12.15
N ALA A 296 11.69 10.73 11.30
CA ALA A 296 11.02 11.97 11.67
C ALA A 296 9.57 11.74 12.09
N GLY A 297 9.17 12.28 13.25
CA GLY A 297 7.83 12.09 13.82
C GLY A 297 7.62 10.78 14.60
N MET A 298 8.65 9.95 14.75
CA MET A 298 8.61 8.78 15.63
C MET A 298 8.76 9.21 17.10
N PRO A 299 7.95 8.71 18.05
CA PRO A 299 8.16 8.94 19.47
C PRO A 299 9.38 8.15 19.99
N ASP A 300 10.05 8.68 21.01
CA ASP A 300 11.20 8.01 21.66
C ASP A 300 10.84 6.63 22.23
N THR A 301 9.58 6.46 22.64
CA THR A 301 9.02 5.21 23.18
C THR A 301 7.63 4.93 22.63
N LEU A 302 7.44 3.75 22.03
CA LEU A 302 6.17 3.23 21.56
C LEU A 302 5.67 2.15 22.54
N GLN A 303 4.62 2.46 23.29
CA GLN A 303 4.08 1.60 24.35
C GLN A 303 3.39 0.34 23.80
N PRO A 304 3.36 -0.79 24.55
CA PRO A 304 2.55 -1.96 24.20
C PRO A 304 1.10 -1.60 23.85
N GLY A 305 0.59 -2.16 22.75
CA GLY A 305 -0.74 -1.89 22.21
C GLY A 305 -0.87 -0.60 21.39
N SER A 306 0.10 0.32 21.44
CA SER A 306 0.05 1.59 20.70
C SER A 306 0.52 1.48 19.25
N SER A 307 0.17 2.46 18.42
CA SER A 307 0.60 2.56 17.03
C SER A 307 0.75 4.02 16.60
N VAL A 308 1.64 4.29 15.64
CA VAL A 308 1.97 5.62 15.12
C VAL A 308 2.12 5.58 13.60
N SER A 309 1.68 6.63 12.92
CA SER A 309 1.91 6.84 11.49
C SER A 309 3.04 7.86 11.28
N VAL A 310 4.04 7.49 10.48
CA VAL A 310 5.25 8.29 10.23
C VAL A 310 5.57 8.33 8.74
N ARG A 311 6.29 9.37 8.31
CA ARG A 311 6.71 9.54 6.91
C ARG A 311 8.22 9.72 6.84
N VAL A 312 8.87 8.85 6.06
CA VAL A 312 10.31 8.86 5.83
C VAL A 312 10.57 9.37 4.41
N PRO A 313 11.09 10.60 4.24
CA PRO A 313 11.48 11.10 2.92
C PRO A 313 12.58 10.24 2.30
N LEU A 314 12.46 9.92 1.02
CA LEU A 314 13.45 9.15 0.27
C LEU A 314 14.16 10.01 -0.78
N GLU A 315 15.38 9.62 -1.13
CA GLU A 315 16.14 10.13 -2.28
C GLU A 315 16.48 8.99 -3.25
N PRO A 316 16.25 9.17 -4.56
CA PRO A 316 16.71 8.22 -5.58
C PRO A 316 18.23 8.32 -5.80
N ASN A 317 18.79 7.35 -6.53
CA ASN A 317 20.18 7.33 -7.00
C ASN A 317 21.27 7.32 -5.89
N ARG A 318 20.93 7.06 -4.63
CA ARG A 318 21.88 6.99 -3.49
C ARG A 318 22.42 5.59 -3.24
N LEU A 319 21.56 4.57 -3.24
CA LEU A 319 21.88 3.18 -2.88
C LEU A 319 21.74 2.21 -4.07
N ASN A 320 22.39 2.52 -5.19
CA ASN A 320 22.27 1.71 -6.41
C ASN A 320 22.82 0.28 -6.19
N SER A 321 22.04 -0.74 -6.59
CA SER A 321 22.51 -2.13 -6.63
C SER A 321 23.43 -2.42 -7.82
N GLY A 322 23.20 -1.75 -8.96
CA GLY A 322 23.83 -2.09 -10.24
C GLY A 322 23.24 -3.34 -10.91
N SER A 323 22.30 -4.02 -10.24
CA SER A 323 21.50 -5.12 -10.79
C SER A 323 20.12 -4.62 -11.23
N PRO A 324 19.53 -5.20 -12.30
CA PRO A 324 18.14 -4.93 -12.64
C PRO A 324 17.22 -5.34 -11.48
N PRO A 325 16.04 -4.70 -11.33
CA PRO A 325 15.05 -5.19 -10.39
C PRO A 325 14.63 -6.61 -10.81
N PRO A 326 14.25 -7.50 -9.87
CA PRO A 326 13.68 -8.78 -10.23
C PRO A 326 12.49 -8.55 -11.17
N ASN A 327 12.41 -9.35 -12.23
CA ASN A 327 11.31 -9.26 -13.18
C ASN A 327 9.97 -9.41 -12.42
N HIS A 328 8.95 -8.69 -12.90
CA HIS A 328 7.57 -8.58 -12.37
C HIS A 328 7.33 -7.51 -11.28
N PRO A 329 6.26 -6.70 -11.40
CA PRO A 329 5.76 -5.85 -10.31
C PRO A 329 4.98 -6.68 -9.26
N PRO A 330 4.80 -6.18 -8.02
CA PRO A 330 5.27 -4.89 -7.51
C PRO A 330 6.80 -4.85 -7.34
N LEU A 331 7.39 -3.68 -7.57
CA LEU A 331 8.79 -3.46 -7.22
C LEU A 331 8.90 -3.44 -5.70
N LEU A 332 9.90 -4.11 -5.12
CA LEU A 332 10.06 -4.21 -3.67
C LEU A 332 11.29 -3.44 -3.20
N LEU A 333 11.14 -2.62 -2.16
CA LEU A 333 12.24 -2.00 -1.43
C LEU A 333 12.47 -2.77 -0.13
N GLN A 334 13.59 -3.49 -0.06
CA GLN A 334 14.05 -4.15 1.16
C GLN A 334 14.49 -3.09 2.18
N THR A 335 13.81 -3.07 3.32
CA THR A 335 13.94 -2.07 4.38
C THR A 335 14.09 -2.76 5.73
N ALA A 336 14.92 -2.23 6.60
CA ALA A 336 15.12 -2.68 7.96
C ALA A 336 14.75 -1.56 8.94
N ILE A 337 14.02 -1.91 10.01
CA ILE A 337 13.74 -1.03 11.14
C ILE A 337 14.39 -1.64 12.38
N LYS A 338 15.37 -0.93 12.94
CA LYS A 338 16.01 -1.26 14.21
C LYS A 338 15.18 -0.72 15.37
N THR A 339 15.11 -1.48 16.46
CA THR A 339 14.64 -1.04 17.77
C THR A 339 15.64 -1.44 18.87
N ASN A 340 15.31 -1.17 20.13
CA ASN A 340 15.96 -1.72 21.32
C ASN A 340 15.85 -3.24 21.47
N VAL A 341 14.86 -3.89 20.83
CA VAL A 341 14.61 -5.33 20.94
C VAL A 341 15.28 -6.10 19.79
N ASP A 342 15.09 -5.66 18.55
CA ASP A 342 15.62 -6.38 17.38
C ASP A 342 15.69 -5.48 16.12
N ILE A 343 16.24 -6.03 15.04
CA ILE A 343 16.18 -5.46 13.69
C ILE A 343 15.14 -6.23 12.88
N PHE A 344 14.09 -5.53 12.45
CA PHE A 344 12.97 -6.11 11.70
C PHE A 344 13.11 -5.80 10.22
N TYR A 345 13.15 -6.84 9.39
CA TYR A 345 13.28 -6.73 7.94
C TYR A 345 11.92 -6.83 7.25
N MET A 346 11.66 -5.96 6.29
CA MET A 346 10.42 -5.92 5.52
C MET A 346 10.66 -5.56 4.05
N ASN A 347 9.73 -5.98 3.19
CA ASN A 347 9.66 -5.56 1.79
C ASN A 347 8.54 -4.54 1.63
N VAL A 348 8.87 -3.30 1.28
CA VAL A 348 7.88 -2.25 1.02
C VAL A 348 7.58 -2.22 -0.49
N PRO A 349 6.36 -2.52 -0.95
CA PRO A 349 6.02 -2.51 -2.36
C PRO A 349 5.86 -1.09 -2.90
N TYR A 350 6.27 -0.88 -4.14
CA TYR A 350 6.07 0.35 -4.89
C TYR A 350 5.85 0.06 -6.39
N THR A 351 5.41 1.10 -7.09
CA THR A 351 5.05 1.06 -8.51
C THR A 351 6.03 1.89 -9.32
N LEU A 352 6.20 1.57 -10.61
CA LEU A 352 7.25 2.16 -11.45
C LEU A 352 7.17 3.70 -11.57
N TYR A 353 5.97 4.30 -11.45
CA TYR A 353 5.83 5.76 -11.54
C TYR A 353 6.55 6.52 -10.42
N VAL A 354 6.80 5.86 -9.29
CA VAL A 354 7.50 6.44 -8.12
C VAL A 354 8.93 6.89 -8.45
N VAL A 355 9.53 6.31 -9.50
CA VAL A 355 10.90 6.60 -9.95
C VAL A 355 10.96 7.32 -11.30
N PHE A 356 9.84 7.83 -11.82
CA PHE A 356 9.84 8.68 -13.02
C PHE A 356 10.29 10.10 -12.67
N GLU A 357 11.46 10.47 -13.19
CA GLU A 357 12.01 11.82 -13.05
C GLU A 357 11.07 12.88 -13.65
N PRO A 358 10.92 14.05 -13.02
CA PRO A 358 10.14 15.17 -13.55
C PRO A 358 10.92 15.90 -14.66
N LYS A 359 11.27 15.16 -15.71
CA LYS A 359 11.98 15.67 -16.89
C LYS A 359 11.03 16.46 -17.80
N GLN A 360 11.61 17.39 -18.57
CA GLN A 360 10.88 18.19 -19.54
C GLN A 360 10.30 17.30 -20.66
N MET A 361 9.11 17.67 -21.13
CA MET A 361 8.44 17.02 -22.24
C MET A 361 9.29 17.12 -23.52
N ILE A 362 9.61 15.98 -24.12
CA ILE A 362 10.31 15.90 -25.41
C ILE A 362 9.37 16.23 -26.57
N ASN A 363 9.89 16.87 -27.61
CA ASN A 363 9.10 17.17 -28.81
C ASN A 363 8.96 15.94 -29.73
N ALA A 364 8.11 16.04 -30.75
CA ALA A 364 7.80 14.91 -31.64
C ALA A 364 9.05 14.37 -32.39
N ASP A 365 9.96 15.25 -32.84
CA ASP A 365 11.15 14.87 -33.59
C ASP A 365 12.20 14.17 -32.72
N GLN A 366 12.39 14.65 -31.49
CA GLN A 366 13.20 13.99 -30.47
C GLN A 366 12.62 12.61 -30.12
N PHE A 367 11.30 12.52 -29.91
CA PHE A 367 10.64 11.24 -29.65
C PHE A 367 10.84 10.26 -30.81
N LEU A 368 10.65 10.70 -32.06
CA LEU A 368 10.84 9.84 -33.24
C LEU A 368 12.30 9.34 -33.36
N SER A 369 13.26 10.23 -33.11
CA SER A 369 14.70 9.89 -33.10
C SER A 369 15.05 8.87 -32.02
N LEU A 370 14.49 9.01 -30.81
CA LEU A 370 14.66 8.06 -29.70
C LEU A 370 13.97 6.71 -30.00
N TRP A 371 12.77 6.74 -30.59
CA TRP A 371 11.99 5.56 -30.96
C TRP A 371 12.72 4.72 -32.01
N GLN A 372 13.21 5.34 -33.09
CA GLN A 372 13.99 4.66 -34.13
C GLN A 372 15.29 4.06 -33.55
N ARG A 373 15.99 4.80 -32.68
CA ARG A 373 17.21 4.32 -32.01
C ARG A 373 16.95 3.18 -31.01
N CYS A 374 15.71 3.01 -30.54
CA CYS A 374 15.35 1.90 -29.66
C CYS A 374 15.43 0.55 -30.38
N GLY A 375 15.17 0.49 -31.68
CA GLY A 375 15.02 -0.77 -32.41
C GLY A 375 13.67 -1.45 -32.13
N ALA A 376 13.28 -2.39 -32.98
CA ALA A 376 12.01 -3.11 -32.85
C ALA A 376 12.08 -4.26 -31.83
N ASP A 377 13.26 -4.81 -31.62
CA ASP A 377 13.61 -5.89 -30.69
C ASP A 377 13.36 -5.53 -29.21
N ARG A 378 13.45 -4.24 -28.87
CA ARG A 378 13.19 -3.72 -27.51
C ARG A 378 11.79 -3.13 -27.32
N GLN A 379 10.94 -3.17 -28.34
CA GLN A 379 9.56 -2.71 -28.24
C GLN A 379 8.66 -3.83 -27.71
N THR A 380 7.86 -3.52 -26.70
CA THR A 380 6.84 -4.44 -26.16
C THR A 380 5.50 -3.73 -26.15
N SER A 381 4.44 -4.44 -26.52
CA SER A 381 3.06 -3.96 -26.45
C SER A 381 2.30 -4.76 -25.41
N ARG A 382 1.46 -4.09 -24.62
CA ARG A 382 0.65 -4.70 -23.58
C ARG A 382 -0.72 -4.03 -23.57
N ALA A 383 -1.75 -4.80 -23.87
CA ALA A 383 -3.13 -4.37 -23.68
C ALA A 383 -3.44 -4.18 -22.19
N ALA A 384 -4.24 -3.17 -21.88
CA ALA A 384 -4.75 -2.92 -20.54
C ALA A 384 -6.23 -2.54 -20.64
N THR A 385 -7.09 -3.29 -19.95
CA THR A 385 -8.52 -3.01 -19.86
C THR A 385 -8.75 -2.14 -18.62
N PRO A 386 -9.21 -0.89 -18.74
CA PRO A 386 -9.53 -0.07 -17.58
C PRO A 386 -10.80 -0.58 -16.89
N SER A 387 -10.88 -0.44 -15.57
CA SER A 387 -12.07 -0.80 -14.77
C SER A 387 -13.25 0.17 -14.93
N GLN A 388 -13.03 1.28 -15.65
CA GLN A 388 -14.02 2.32 -15.94
C GLN A 388 -13.83 2.77 -17.40
N PRO A 389 -14.86 3.26 -18.09
CA PRO A 389 -14.68 3.89 -19.40
C PRO A 389 -13.76 5.10 -19.28
N LEU A 390 -12.70 5.13 -20.09
CA LEU A 390 -11.74 6.23 -20.16
C LEU A 390 -11.76 6.82 -21.56
N ASN A 391 -11.90 8.14 -21.67
CA ASN A 391 -11.64 8.86 -22.92
C ASN A 391 -10.12 9.21 -23.03
N PRO A 392 -9.61 9.58 -24.22
CA PRO A 392 -8.20 9.89 -24.40
C PRO A 392 -7.68 11.02 -23.50
N GLU A 393 -8.49 12.04 -23.25
CA GLU A 393 -8.14 13.22 -22.45
C GLU A 393 -7.92 12.85 -20.98
N MET A 394 -8.80 12.01 -20.41
CA MET A 394 -8.66 11.45 -19.06
C MET A 394 -7.39 10.60 -18.93
N VAL A 395 -7.05 9.81 -19.96
CA VAL A 395 -5.80 9.03 -19.98
C VAL A 395 -4.60 9.97 -19.97
N VAL A 396 -4.56 10.99 -20.85
CA VAL A 396 -3.46 11.96 -20.91
C VAL A 396 -3.32 12.74 -19.59
N ALA A 397 -4.42 13.19 -19.00
CA ALA A 397 -4.42 13.90 -17.72
C ALA A 397 -3.88 13.02 -16.58
N ARG A 398 -4.31 11.76 -16.50
CA ARG A 398 -3.90 10.81 -15.45
C ARG A 398 -2.44 10.35 -15.61
N LEU A 399 -1.97 10.18 -16.85
CA LEU A 399 -0.56 9.91 -17.15
C LEU A 399 0.33 11.09 -16.77
N ARG A 400 -0.09 12.33 -17.04
CA ARG A 400 0.65 13.55 -16.68
C ARG A 400 0.85 13.68 -15.17
N GLN A 401 -0.12 13.29 -14.34
CA GLN A 401 0.02 13.26 -12.87
C GLN A 401 1.13 12.30 -12.40
N ALA A 402 1.48 11.31 -13.24
CA ALA A 402 2.54 10.34 -12.99
C ALA A 402 3.84 10.65 -13.76
N ASN A 403 4.08 11.89 -14.18
CA ASN A 403 5.23 12.30 -15.02
C ASN A 403 5.34 11.57 -16.39
N LEU A 404 4.23 11.03 -16.91
CA LEU A 404 4.16 10.45 -18.26
C LEU A 404 3.49 11.43 -19.22
N PHE A 405 4.23 11.89 -20.23
CA PHE A 405 3.80 12.95 -21.14
C PHE A 405 3.33 12.42 -22.48
N HIS A 406 2.15 12.85 -22.91
CA HIS A 406 1.60 12.58 -24.24
C HIS A 406 2.33 13.41 -25.31
N VAL A 407 2.94 12.75 -26.29
CA VAL A 407 3.69 13.42 -27.36
C VAL A 407 2.84 13.70 -28.61
N ASN A 408 2.05 12.74 -29.09
CA ASN A 408 1.27 12.89 -30.32
C ASN A 408 0.11 11.88 -30.40
N THR A 409 -1.02 12.31 -30.97
CA THR A 409 -2.18 11.46 -31.28
C THR A 409 -2.20 11.16 -32.77
N ARG A 410 -2.45 9.91 -33.15
CA ARG A 410 -2.84 9.57 -34.53
C ARG A 410 -4.32 9.19 -34.52
N GLY A 411 -5.10 9.80 -35.40
CA GLY A 411 -6.44 9.28 -35.70
C GLY A 411 -6.32 7.86 -36.24
N SER A 412 -7.28 7.00 -35.89
CA SER A 412 -7.48 5.75 -36.62
C SER A 412 -7.69 6.07 -38.09
N ARG A 413 -7.23 5.22 -39.01
CA ARG A 413 -7.56 5.36 -40.44
C ARG A 413 -8.96 4.84 -40.77
N ASP A 414 -9.61 4.22 -39.78
CA ASP A 414 -10.97 3.71 -39.81
C ASP A 414 -11.78 4.42 -38.71
N GLY A 415 -12.69 5.32 -39.10
CA GLY A 415 -13.72 5.95 -38.24
C GLY A 415 -13.25 7.13 -37.38
#